data_AF-U5TRH2-F1
#
_entry.id   AF-U5TRH2-F1
#
_cell.length_a   1.000
_cell.length_b   1.000
_cell.length_c   1.000
_cell.angle_alpha   90.00
_cell.angle_beta   90.00
_cell.angle_gamma   90.00
#
_symmetry.space_group_name_H-M   'P 1'
#
loop_
_entity.id
_entity.type
_entity.pdbx_description
1 polymer ?
#
loop_
_entity_poly.entity_id
_entity_poly.type
_entity_poly.pdbx_seq_one_letter_code
_entity_poly.pdbx_strand_id
1 'polypeptide(L)'
;MSGTPHNNKVTYDGFNCNGGKPPEANTSWSHVTNAWEWNDLKLNPGSISDWFPEEVKEALENNICIICGEKNCPYIKNSRDYQNLINSLKSGNVEEAKKVYRTKFAPLRRINKAEVMKGLQKARDARNNGVCTVPYIGPIQHKRVIAAPGVWSEWIELLNSFANENSPNVYTVNFNPSSNMESSFDVEIKYPEHSGMKTINTMGPGSYTIKATGIGNTYIRVKSHSNPVTVTFEFPEK
;
A
#
# COMPACT_ATOMS: atom_id res chain seq x y z
N MET A 1 25.98 22.98 2.72
CA MET A 1 25.53 21.57 2.59
C MET A 1 26.42 20.92 1.55
N SER A 2 27.12 19.83 1.89
CA SER A 2 27.93 19.11 0.90
C SER A 2 27.03 18.52 -0.18
N GLY A 3 27.41 18.68 -1.45
CA GLY A 3 26.64 18.18 -2.60
C GLY A 3 26.71 16.65 -2.79
N THR A 4 27.43 15.93 -1.93
CA THR A 4 27.53 14.48 -1.94
C THR A 4 26.31 13.82 -1.28
N PRO A 5 25.71 12.78 -1.89
CA PRO A 5 24.72 11.94 -1.24
C PRO A 5 25.26 11.44 0.10
N HIS A 6 24.52 11.68 1.17
CA HIS A 6 24.87 11.12 2.47
C HIS A 6 24.70 9.59 2.45
N ASN A 7 25.59 8.84 3.10
CA ASN A 7 25.51 7.38 3.15
C ASN A 7 24.68 6.88 4.36
N ASN A 8 23.53 7.51 4.60
CA ASN A 8 22.62 7.11 5.67
C ASN A 8 21.65 6.07 5.11
N LYS A 9 21.88 4.79 5.43
CA LYS A 9 21.02 3.68 5.00
C LYS A 9 20.47 2.94 6.21
N VAL A 10 19.27 2.41 6.08
CA VAL A 10 18.75 1.40 7.01
C VAL A 10 19.47 0.07 6.77
N THR A 11 19.49 -0.80 7.78
CA THR A 11 20.16 -2.11 7.72
C THR A 11 19.30 -3.21 7.09
N TYR A 12 18.10 -2.87 6.62
CA TYR A 12 17.15 -3.78 6.01
C TYR A 12 16.77 -3.30 4.60
N ASP A 13 16.27 -4.21 3.77
CA ASP A 13 15.68 -3.85 2.49
C ASP A 13 14.23 -3.43 2.67
N GLY A 14 13.92 -2.16 2.41
CA GLY A 14 12.57 -1.59 2.55
C GLY A 14 11.53 -2.21 1.60
N PHE A 15 11.96 -2.92 0.55
CA PHE A 15 11.06 -3.60 -0.40
C PHE A 15 10.90 -5.10 -0.08
N ASN A 16 11.60 -5.62 0.92
CA ASN A 16 11.44 -7.00 1.39
C ASN A 16 10.44 -7.04 2.54
N CYS A 17 9.41 -7.88 2.45
CA CYS A 17 8.38 -7.97 3.49
C CYS A 17 8.84 -8.61 4.80
N ASN A 18 10.06 -9.15 4.89
CA ASN A 18 10.63 -9.66 6.14
C ASN A 18 9.69 -10.65 6.86
N GLY A 19 9.02 -11.53 6.08
CA GLY A 19 8.01 -12.46 6.60
C GLY A 19 6.81 -11.81 7.29
N GLY A 20 6.47 -10.57 6.91
CA GLY A 20 5.42 -9.75 7.52
C GLY A 20 5.79 -9.11 8.85
N LYS A 21 7.03 -9.26 9.31
CA LYS A 21 7.51 -8.67 10.57
C LYS A 21 8.11 -7.28 10.30
N PRO A 22 7.64 -6.22 10.99
CA PRO A 22 8.23 -4.90 10.87
C PRO A 22 9.74 -4.94 11.10
N PRO A 23 10.55 -4.38 10.19
CA PRO A 23 12.01 -4.38 10.34
C PRO A 23 12.46 -3.43 11.45
N GLU A 24 11.64 -2.44 11.82
CA GLU A 24 11.87 -1.53 12.93
C GLU A 24 10.56 -0.97 13.49
N ALA A 25 10.62 -0.38 14.68
CA ALA A 25 9.46 0.25 15.32
C ALA A 25 8.88 1.37 14.44
N ASN A 26 7.55 1.55 14.53
CA ASN A 26 6.82 2.58 13.80
C ASN A 26 6.89 2.46 12.25
N THR A 27 7.10 1.25 11.74
CA THR A 27 6.91 0.91 10.32
C THR A 27 5.67 0.06 10.11
N SER A 28 5.05 0.19 8.94
CA SER A 28 3.98 -0.71 8.46
C SER A 28 4.23 -1.10 7.01
N TRP A 29 3.77 -2.29 6.63
CA TRP A 29 3.84 -2.74 5.25
C TRP A 29 2.72 -2.09 4.45
N SER A 30 3.07 -1.35 3.40
CA SER A 30 2.11 -0.78 2.47
C SER A 30 1.85 -1.77 1.34
N HIS A 31 0.64 -2.29 1.27
CA HIS A 31 0.21 -3.16 0.16
C HIS A 31 0.02 -2.39 -1.16
N VAL A 32 0.00 -1.06 -1.10
CA VAL A 32 -0.06 -0.17 -2.27
C VAL A 32 1.30 -0.08 -2.93
N THR A 33 2.34 0.15 -2.13
CA THR A 33 3.72 0.37 -2.62
C THR A 33 4.58 -0.91 -2.58
N ASN A 34 4.07 -1.98 -1.96
CA ASN A 34 4.82 -3.21 -1.64
C ASN A 34 6.15 -2.91 -0.93
N ALA A 35 6.09 -2.06 0.08
CA ALA A 35 7.26 -1.64 0.84
C ALA A 35 6.92 -1.33 2.30
N TRP A 36 7.92 -1.43 3.18
CA TRP A 36 7.84 -0.91 4.54
C TRP A 36 7.89 0.61 4.54
N GLU A 37 6.88 1.25 5.12
CA GLU A 37 6.77 2.70 5.24
C GLU A 37 6.81 3.12 6.71
N TRP A 38 7.46 4.26 6.98
CA TRP A 38 7.41 4.90 8.30
C TRP A 38 6.06 5.58 8.50
N ASN A 39 5.32 5.17 9.52
CA ASN A 39 3.96 5.67 9.79
C ASN A 39 3.96 7.18 10.10
N ASP A 40 4.99 7.64 10.81
CA ASP A 40 5.21 9.04 11.13
C ASP A 40 5.69 9.89 9.95
N LEU A 41 5.90 9.33 8.76
CA LEU A 41 6.17 10.12 7.56
C LEU A 41 5.03 10.09 6.53
N LYS A 42 3.98 9.29 6.78
CA LYS A 42 2.82 9.20 5.89
C LYS A 42 2.23 10.60 5.66
N LEU A 43 2.08 10.97 4.40
CA LEU A 43 1.54 12.25 3.96
C LEU A 43 0.06 12.10 3.62
N ASN A 44 -0.71 13.18 3.81
CA ASN A 44 -2.12 13.19 3.44
C ASN A 44 -2.24 13.19 1.91
N PRO A 45 -3.22 12.48 1.32
CA PRO A 45 -3.49 12.57 -0.12
C PRO A 45 -3.64 14.03 -0.56
N GLY A 46 -2.96 14.40 -1.65
CA GLY A 46 -3.01 15.78 -2.19
C GLY A 46 -2.21 16.83 -1.40
N SER A 47 -1.49 16.44 -0.35
CA SER A 47 -0.65 17.39 0.43
C SER A 47 0.58 17.90 -0.33
N ILE A 48 1.02 17.18 -1.36
CA ILE A 48 2.11 17.61 -2.23
C ILE A 48 1.50 18.30 -3.46
N SER A 49 1.72 19.60 -3.55
CA SER A 49 1.29 20.43 -4.69
C SER A 49 2.00 20.02 -5.99
N ASP A 50 1.30 20.13 -7.12
CA ASP A 50 1.86 19.85 -8.45
C ASP A 50 2.97 20.83 -8.89
N TRP A 51 3.25 21.86 -8.07
CA TRP A 51 4.42 22.71 -8.27
C TRP A 51 5.75 21.95 -8.06
N PHE A 52 5.74 20.90 -7.22
CA PHE A 52 6.92 20.07 -7.03
C PHE A 52 7.20 19.26 -8.30
N PRO A 53 8.47 19.05 -8.68
CA PRO A 53 8.79 18.15 -9.77
C PRO A 53 8.24 16.74 -9.50
N GLU A 54 7.75 16.08 -10.55
CA GLU A 54 7.07 14.78 -10.42
C GLU A 54 7.92 13.74 -9.69
N GLU A 55 9.23 13.67 -9.98
CA GLU A 55 10.11 12.70 -9.30
C GLU A 55 10.29 13.00 -7.80
N VAL A 56 10.13 14.26 -7.40
CA VAL A 56 10.22 14.67 -6.00
C VAL A 56 8.93 14.33 -5.28
N LYS A 57 7.79 14.57 -5.93
CA LYS A 57 6.47 14.20 -5.41
C LYS A 57 6.41 12.69 -5.16
N GLU A 58 6.72 11.89 -6.18
CA GLU A 58 6.74 10.44 -6.08
C GLU A 58 7.72 9.96 -5.00
N ALA A 59 8.92 10.55 -4.91
CA ALA A 59 9.90 10.15 -3.90
C ALA A 59 9.40 10.41 -2.48
N LEU A 60 8.79 11.58 -2.23
CA LEU A 60 8.22 11.92 -0.92
C LEU A 60 7.06 11.00 -0.55
N GLU A 61 6.17 10.67 -1.50
CA GLU A 61 5.04 9.75 -1.29
C GLU A 61 5.48 8.32 -1.00
N ASN A 62 6.70 7.94 -1.40
CA ASN A 62 7.25 6.60 -1.18
C ASN A 62 8.28 6.54 -0.04
N ASN A 63 8.40 7.57 0.80
CA ASN A 63 9.46 7.67 1.82
C ASN A 63 10.88 7.45 1.25
N ILE A 64 11.12 7.89 0.01
CA ILE A 64 12.42 7.86 -0.64
C ILE A 64 13.10 9.21 -0.43
N CYS A 65 14.36 9.17 -0.01
CA CYS A 65 15.10 10.40 0.22
C CYS A 65 15.39 11.14 -1.09
N ILE A 66 14.84 12.36 -1.24
CA ILE A 66 15.10 13.26 -2.38
C ILE A 66 16.56 13.76 -2.52
N ILE A 67 17.49 13.28 -1.68
CA ILE A 67 18.93 13.55 -1.76
C ILE A 67 19.73 12.31 -2.17
N CYS A 68 19.43 11.12 -1.64
CA CYS A 68 20.23 9.93 -1.91
C CYS A 68 19.46 8.78 -2.57
N GLY A 69 18.16 8.90 -2.77
CA GLY A 69 17.32 7.86 -3.38
C GLY A 69 17.06 6.63 -2.51
N GLU A 70 17.57 6.59 -1.29
CA GLU A 70 17.36 5.45 -0.39
C GLU A 70 15.98 5.50 0.26
N LYS A 71 15.31 4.35 0.27
CA LYS A 71 14.04 4.11 0.98
C LYS A 71 14.27 4.16 2.48
N ASN A 72 13.38 4.82 3.22
CA ASN A 72 13.45 4.96 4.68
C ASN A 72 14.83 5.47 5.14
N CYS A 73 15.39 6.44 4.42
CA CYS A 73 16.68 7.01 4.80
C CYS A 73 16.59 7.74 6.15
N PRO A 74 17.44 7.42 7.16
CA PRO A 74 17.43 8.08 8.47
C PRO A 74 17.61 9.60 8.42
N TYR A 75 18.24 10.12 7.35
CA TYR A 75 18.39 11.56 7.15
C TYR A 75 17.04 12.29 7.08
N ILE A 76 15.99 11.63 6.59
CA ILE A 76 14.63 12.20 6.52
C ILE A 76 14.14 12.58 7.92
N LYS A 77 14.40 11.74 8.93
CA LYS A 77 14.00 11.96 10.33
C LYS A 77 14.94 12.89 11.07
N ASN A 78 16.24 12.79 10.80
CA ASN A 78 17.26 13.44 11.62
C ASN A 78 17.65 14.84 11.11
N SER A 79 17.33 15.18 9.86
CA SER A 79 17.64 16.50 9.30
C SER A 79 16.55 17.51 9.61
N ARG A 80 16.92 18.61 10.28
CA ARG A 80 16.02 19.73 10.57
C ARG A 80 15.33 20.28 9.32
N ASP A 81 16.08 20.45 8.23
CA ASP A 81 15.53 21.00 6.98
C ASP A 81 14.54 20.02 6.33
N TYR A 82 14.75 18.72 6.47
CA TYR A 82 13.83 17.69 5.95
C TYR A 82 12.57 17.59 6.82
N GLN A 83 12.72 17.62 8.14
CA GLN A 83 11.59 17.65 9.07
C GLN A 83 10.72 18.89 8.86
N ASN A 84 11.32 20.06 8.61
CA ASN A 84 10.56 21.27 8.27
C ASN A 84 9.75 21.09 6.99
N LEU A 85 10.31 20.44 5.96
CA LEU A 85 9.58 20.13 4.72
C LEU A 85 8.41 19.18 4.98
N ILE A 86 8.64 18.05 5.64
CA ILE A 86 7.59 17.05 5.92
C ILE A 86 6.47 17.62 6.78
N ASN A 87 6.80 18.37 7.83
CA ASN A 87 5.79 18.98 8.71
C ASN A 87 4.96 20.05 7.98
N SER A 88 5.57 20.82 7.08
CA SER A 88 4.85 21.79 6.23
C SER A 88 3.90 21.09 5.27
N LEU A 89 4.31 19.98 4.65
CA LEU A 89 3.45 19.17 3.79
C LEU A 89 2.28 18.57 4.58
N LYS A 90 2.54 17.97 5.75
CA LYS A 90 1.49 17.38 6.60
C LYS A 90 0.45 18.39 7.07
N SER A 91 0.88 19.61 7.41
CA SER A 91 0.00 20.69 7.86
C SER A 91 -0.73 21.40 6.72
N GLY A 92 -0.46 21.03 5.45
CA GLY A 92 -1.03 21.69 4.28
C GLY A 92 -0.48 23.10 4.05
N ASN A 93 0.62 23.49 4.70
CA ASN A 93 1.28 24.77 4.49
C ASN A 93 2.14 24.72 3.21
N VAL A 94 1.47 24.81 2.06
CA VAL A 94 2.06 24.69 0.73
C VAL A 94 3.17 25.72 0.49
N GLU A 95 2.98 26.97 0.92
CA GLU A 95 3.97 28.03 0.68
C GLU A 95 5.26 27.83 1.47
N GLU A 96 5.17 27.42 2.74
CA GLU A 96 6.37 27.10 3.51
C GLU A 96 7.05 25.83 2.96
N ALA A 97 6.29 24.80 2.57
CA ALA A 97 6.86 23.60 1.94
C ALA A 97 7.63 23.94 0.66
N LYS A 98 7.06 24.77 -0.22
CA LYS A 98 7.73 25.26 -1.45
C LYS A 98 9.00 26.02 -1.13
N LYS A 99 8.96 26.91 -0.14
CA LYS A 99 10.12 27.72 0.28
C LYS A 99 11.25 26.86 0.83
N VAL A 100 10.94 25.91 1.73
CA VAL A 100 11.94 24.96 2.26
C VAL A 100 12.55 24.14 1.13
N TYR A 101 11.71 23.59 0.24
CA TYR A 101 12.19 22.83 -0.92
C TYR A 101 13.13 23.65 -1.82
N ARG A 102 12.70 24.86 -2.24
CA ARG A 102 13.48 25.73 -3.13
C ARG A 102 14.84 26.09 -2.54
N THR A 103 14.88 26.39 -1.25
CA THR A 103 16.10 26.89 -0.60
C THR A 103 17.07 25.78 -0.21
N LYS A 104 16.57 24.59 0.15
CA LYS A 104 17.38 23.52 0.73
C LYS A 104 17.63 22.34 -0.21
N PHE A 105 16.66 21.98 -1.04
CA PHE A 105 16.67 20.71 -1.77
C PHE A 105 16.76 20.90 -3.29
N ALA A 106 16.11 21.92 -3.86
CA ALA A 106 16.16 22.20 -5.29
C ALA A 106 17.59 22.38 -5.85
N PRO A 107 18.54 23.03 -5.15
CA PRO A 107 19.92 23.15 -5.63
C PRO A 107 20.64 21.79 -5.76
N LEU A 108 20.27 20.83 -4.90
CA LEU A 108 20.87 19.49 -4.86
C LEU A 108 20.24 18.54 -5.89
N ARG A 109 19.04 18.87 -6.40
CA ARG A 109 18.28 18.02 -7.32
C ARG A 109 19.10 17.60 -8.54
N ARG A 110 19.78 18.53 -9.21
CA ARG A 110 20.54 18.20 -10.44
C ARG A 110 21.67 17.20 -10.19
N ILE A 111 22.34 17.33 -9.03
CA ILE A 111 23.48 16.49 -8.65
C ILE A 111 22.99 15.08 -8.31
N ASN A 112 21.85 15.00 -7.61
CA ASN A 112 21.39 13.76 -6.99
C ASN A 112 20.28 13.03 -7.76
N LYS A 113 19.80 13.61 -8.87
CA LYS A 113 18.65 13.10 -9.63
C LYS A 113 18.82 11.63 -10.00
N ALA A 114 20.01 11.22 -10.45
CA ALA A 114 20.26 9.85 -10.87
C ALA A 114 20.03 8.84 -9.74
N GLU A 115 20.51 9.14 -8.53
CA GLU A 115 20.31 8.25 -7.37
C GLU A 115 18.84 8.21 -6.93
N VAL A 116 18.15 9.36 -6.93
CA VAL A 116 16.71 9.41 -6.64
C VAL A 116 15.92 8.57 -7.65
N MET A 117 16.23 8.67 -8.94
CA MET A 117 15.57 7.89 -9.98
C MET A 117 15.83 6.38 -9.84
N LYS A 118 17.02 5.95 -9.40
CA LYS A 118 17.29 4.53 -9.08
C LYS A 118 16.40 4.02 -7.95
N GLY A 119 16.23 4.82 -6.89
CA GLY A 119 15.32 4.51 -5.78
C GLY A 119 13.87 4.39 -6.23
N LEU A 120 13.41 5.34 -7.05
CA LEU A 120 12.07 5.31 -7.63
C LEU A 120 11.85 4.10 -8.53
N GLN A 121 12.84 3.73 -9.35
CA GLN A 121 12.73 2.55 -10.20
C GLN A 121 12.52 1.29 -9.37
N LYS A 122 13.30 1.10 -8.29
CA LYS A 122 13.11 -0.02 -7.36
C LYS A 122 11.70 -0.04 -6.75
N ALA A 123 11.16 1.12 -6.37
CA ALA A 123 9.80 1.20 -5.85
C ALA A 123 8.74 0.82 -6.89
N ARG A 124 8.91 1.27 -8.14
CA ARG A 124 8.03 0.88 -9.26
C ARG A 124 8.11 -0.62 -9.54
N ASP A 125 9.31 -1.20 -9.53
CA ASP A 125 9.52 -2.63 -9.72
C ASP A 125 8.86 -3.44 -8.60
N ALA A 126 9.00 -3.01 -7.33
CA ALA A 126 8.35 -3.66 -6.18
C ALA A 126 6.81 -3.64 -6.27
N ARG A 127 6.22 -2.52 -6.73
CA ARG A 127 4.77 -2.41 -6.95
C ARG A 127 4.24 -3.40 -7.99
N ASN A 128 5.06 -3.73 -8.98
CA ASN A 128 4.70 -4.61 -10.10
C ASN A 128 4.94 -6.09 -9.79
N ASN A 129 5.94 -6.40 -8.96
CA ASN A 129 6.37 -7.77 -8.65
C ASN A 129 5.85 -8.27 -7.29
N GLY A 130 4.67 -7.85 -6.82
CA GLY A 130 4.21 -8.07 -5.44
C GLY A 130 4.19 -9.54 -4.98
N VAL A 131 5.19 -9.96 -4.18
CA VAL A 131 5.34 -11.36 -3.69
C VAL A 131 4.97 -11.52 -2.20
N CYS A 132 4.36 -10.53 -1.55
CA CYS A 132 4.21 -10.55 -0.09
C CYS A 132 2.77 -10.42 0.42
N THR A 133 2.34 -11.38 1.23
CA THR A 133 1.11 -11.37 2.02
C THR A 133 1.43 -11.01 3.47
N VAL A 134 1.43 -9.71 3.80
CA VAL A 134 1.47 -9.24 5.20
C VAL A 134 0.02 -9.12 5.71
N PRO A 135 -0.30 -9.59 6.93
CA PRO A 135 -1.63 -9.38 7.51
C PRO A 135 -1.89 -7.90 7.79
N TYR A 136 -3.08 -7.41 7.47
CA TYR A 136 -3.53 -6.05 7.81
C TYR A 136 -3.65 -5.88 9.34
N ILE A 137 -3.21 -4.73 9.89
CA ILE A 137 -3.09 -4.48 11.35
C ILE A 137 -4.17 -3.48 11.88
N GLY A 138 -5.13 -3.06 11.07
CA GLY A 138 -6.23 -2.18 11.49
C GLY A 138 -7.52 -2.91 11.92
N PRO A 139 -8.60 -2.17 12.22
CA PRO A 139 -9.91 -2.76 12.52
C PRO A 139 -10.41 -3.65 11.37
N ILE A 140 -10.99 -4.80 11.70
CA ILE A 140 -11.43 -5.82 10.75
C ILE A 140 -12.96 -5.92 10.78
N GLN A 141 -13.58 -5.95 9.61
CA GLN A 141 -14.97 -6.30 9.43
C GLN A 141 -15.13 -7.78 9.15
N HIS A 142 -16.25 -8.32 9.63
CA HIS A 142 -16.62 -9.72 9.45
C HIS A 142 -17.96 -9.81 8.71
N LYS A 143 -18.02 -10.60 7.64
CA LYS A 143 -19.28 -10.98 6.99
C LYS A 143 -19.39 -12.49 6.93
N ARG A 144 -20.57 -13.04 7.19
CA ARG A 144 -20.80 -14.49 7.22
C ARG A 144 -21.80 -14.89 6.14
N VAL A 145 -21.56 -16.05 5.54
CA VAL A 145 -22.44 -16.64 4.53
C VAL A 145 -22.43 -18.15 4.66
N ILE A 146 -23.56 -18.78 4.33
CA ILE A 146 -23.65 -20.23 4.22
C ILE A 146 -23.39 -20.57 2.74
N ALA A 147 -22.29 -21.27 2.47
CA ALA A 147 -21.99 -21.81 1.16
C ALA A 147 -22.71 -23.16 1.00
N ALA A 148 -23.71 -23.21 0.12
CA ALA A 148 -24.43 -24.44 -0.18
C ALA A 148 -23.63 -25.30 -1.19
N PRO A 149 -23.74 -26.64 -1.14
CA PRO A 149 -23.10 -27.52 -2.12
C PRO A 149 -23.58 -27.24 -3.53
N GLY A 150 -22.66 -26.97 -4.46
CA GLY A 150 -22.96 -26.80 -5.88
C GLY A 150 -23.74 -25.54 -6.27
N VAL A 151 -24.16 -24.71 -5.30
CA VAL A 151 -24.92 -23.47 -5.53
C VAL A 151 -24.14 -22.25 -5.04
N TRP A 152 -23.98 -21.26 -5.91
CA TRP A 152 -23.37 -19.98 -5.55
C TRP A 152 -24.28 -19.20 -4.59
N SER A 153 -23.68 -18.61 -3.56
CA SER A 153 -24.35 -17.62 -2.73
C SER A 153 -24.68 -16.36 -3.53
N GLU A 154 -25.56 -15.53 -2.95
CA GLU A 154 -25.70 -14.13 -3.36
C GLU A 154 -24.36 -13.40 -3.27
N TRP A 155 -24.25 -12.31 -4.03
CA TRP A 155 -23.10 -11.41 -3.96
C TRP A 155 -23.11 -10.63 -2.66
N ILE A 156 -22.01 -10.70 -1.94
CA ILE A 156 -21.78 -9.95 -0.70
C ILE A 156 -20.86 -8.80 -1.01
N GLU A 157 -21.34 -7.57 -0.82
CA GLU A 157 -20.50 -6.38 -0.89
C GLU A 157 -19.47 -6.39 0.24
N LEU A 158 -18.20 -6.09 -0.04
CA LEU A 158 -17.14 -5.98 0.96
C LEU A 158 -16.83 -4.52 1.27
N LEU A 159 -16.21 -3.83 0.32
CA LEU A 159 -15.76 -2.45 0.46
C LEU A 159 -16.04 -1.66 -0.82
N ASN A 160 -16.41 -0.40 -0.64
CA ASN A 160 -16.40 0.59 -1.73
C ASN A 160 -14.97 1.10 -1.95
N SER A 161 -14.54 1.20 -3.20
CA SER A 161 -13.26 1.74 -3.65
C SER A 161 -13.44 3.09 -4.35
N PHE A 162 -12.62 4.07 -3.98
CA PHE A 162 -12.43 5.34 -4.70
C PHE A 162 -11.02 5.42 -5.31
N ALA A 163 -10.49 4.26 -5.73
CA ALA A 163 -9.13 4.11 -6.22
C ALA A 163 -8.95 4.54 -7.68
N ASN A 164 -7.68 4.73 -8.07
CA ASN A 164 -7.24 4.88 -9.46
C ASN A 164 -5.92 4.13 -9.67
N GLU A 165 -5.41 4.08 -10.91
CA GLU A 165 -4.15 3.37 -11.22
C GLU A 165 -2.94 3.85 -10.41
N ASN A 166 -2.90 5.15 -10.10
CA ASN A 166 -1.80 5.78 -9.36
C ASN A 166 -1.97 5.67 -7.84
N SER A 167 -3.18 5.37 -7.37
CA SER A 167 -3.52 5.20 -5.95
C SER A 167 -4.51 4.05 -5.78
N PRO A 168 -4.03 2.79 -5.93
CA PRO A 168 -4.90 1.62 -5.82
C PRO A 168 -5.32 1.39 -4.36
N ASN A 169 -6.55 0.91 -4.17
CA ASN A 169 -6.99 0.41 -2.87
C ASN A 169 -6.62 -1.07 -2.76
N VAL A 170 -5.63 -1.39 -1.91
CA VAL A 170 -5.09 -2.75 -1.76
C VAL A 170 -5.37 -3.30 -0.38
N TYR A 171 -6.02 -4.46 -0.32
CA TYR A 171 -6.34 -5.14 0.93
C TYR A 171 -6.51 -6.64 0.72
N THR A 172 -6.32 -7.41 1.79
CA THR A 172 -6.52 -8.86 1.79
C THR A 172 -7.89 -9.17 2.37
N VAL A 173 -8.63 -10.06 1.69
CA VAL A 173 -9.79 -10.73 2.28
C VAL A 173 -9.40 -12.16 2.66
N ASN A 174 -9.65 -12.55 3.91
CA ASN A 174 -9.53 -13.93 4.37
C ASN A 174 -10.91 -14.58 4.34
N PHE A 175 -10.97 -15.86 3.97
CA PHE A 175 -12.19 -16.65 3.94
C PHE A 175 -12.00 -17.92 4.79
N ASN A 176 -12.54 -17.87 6.00
CA ASN A 176 -12.37 -18.87 7.04
C ASN A 176 -13.67 -19.67 7.25
N PRO A 177 -13.66 -21.01 7.18
CA PRO A 177 -14.82 -21.81 7.57
C PRO A 177 -15.02 -21.73 9.09
N SER A 178 -16.26 -21.59 9.55
CA SER A 178 -16.56 -21.52 10.98
C SER A 178 -16.78 -22.90 11.64
N SER A 179 -16.71 -23.98 10.87
CA SER A 179 -16.86 -25.36 11.35
C SER A 179 -15.70 -26.22 10.88
N ASN A 180 -15.25 -27.16 11.73
CA ASN A 180 -14.19 -28.14 11.42
C ASN A 180 -14.60 -29.21 10.37
N MET A 181 -15.76 -29.06 9.71
CA MET A 181 -16.06 -29.86 8.53
C MET A 181 -15.18 -29.37 7.40
N GLU A 182 -14.19 -30.18 7.03
CA GLU A 182 -13.16 -29.94 5.99
C GLU A 182 -13.73 -29.86 4.56
N SER A 183 -14.82 -29.13 4.34
CA SER A 183 -15.32 -28.87 2.99
C SER A 183 -14.59 -27.65 2.43
N SER A 184 -13.80 -27.85 1.38
CA SER A 184 -13.31 -26.75 0.56
C SER A 184 -14.48 -26.13 -0.21
N PHE A 185 -14.30 -24.88 -0.62
CA PHE A 185 -15.32 -24.12 -1.34
C PHE A 185 -14.68 -23.26 -2.41
N ASP A 186 -15.40 -23.05 -3.51
CA ASP A 186 -15.05 -22.07 -4.52
C ASP A 186 -15.36 -20.66 -3.99
N VAL A 187 -14.51 -19.70 -4.36
CA VAL A 187 -14.65 -18.27 -4.07
C VAL A 187 -14.57 -17.51 -5.38
N GLU A 188 -15.56 -16.66 -5.66
CA GLU A 188 -15.49 -15.71 -6.76
C GLU A 188 -15.51 -14.28 -6.21
N ILE A 189 -14.55 -13.46 -6.65
CA ILE A 189 -14.39 -12.09 -6.20
C ILE A 189 -14.46 -11.17 -7.42
N LYS A 190 -15.26 -10.11 -7.30
CA LYS A 190 -15.44 -9.09 -8.33
C LYS A 190 -15.06 -7.72 -7.76
N TYR A 191 -14.09 -7.02 -8.34
CA TYR A 191 -13.60 -5.74 -7.83
C TYR A 191 -13.30 -4.74 -8.96
N PRO A 192 -13.36 -3.42 -8.69
CA PRO A 192 -13.14 -2.40 -9.72
C PRO A 192 -11.65 -2.24 -10.07
N GLU A 193 -11.35 -2.30 -11.36
CA GLU A 193 -10.11 -1.85 -11.98
C GLU A 193 -10.38 -0.61 -12.87
N HIS A 194 -9.32 0.06 -13.31
CA HIS A 194 -9.41 1.25 -14.17
C HIS A 194 -10.23 1.03 -15.45
N SER A 195 -10.19 -0.18 -16.01
CA SER A 195 -10.85 -0.57 -17.28
C SER A 195 -12.23 -1.18 -17.08
N GLY A 196 -12.70 -1.36 -15.84
CA GLY A 196 -14.00 -1.96 -15.53
C GLY A 196 -13.94 -2.88 -14.32
N MET A 197 -14.87 -3.84 -14.23
CA MET A 197 -14.87 -4.81 -13.14
C MET A 197 -14.02 -6.03 -13.52
N LYS A 198 -13.08 -6.40 -12.66
CA LYS A 198 -12.35 -7.66 -12.75
C LYS A 198 -13.01 -8.72 -11.89
N THR A 199 -13.12 -9.92 -12.44
CA THR A 199 -13.58 -11.11 -11.73
C THR A 199 -12.44 -12.11 -11.63
N ILE A 200 -12.22 -12.68 -10.45
CA ILE A 200 -11.26 -13.76 -10.21
C ILE A 200 -11.96 -14.91 -9.51
N ASN A 201 -11.46 -16.11 -9.77
CA ASN A 201 -11.90 -17.34 -9.12
C ASN A 201 -10.73 -17.92 -8.32
N THR A 202 -11.01 -18.37 -7.11
CA THR A 202 -10.05 -19.05 -6.22
C THR A 202 -10.80 -20.06 -5.34
N MET A 203 -10.11 -20.72 -4.42
CA MET A 203 -10.68 -21.73 -3.51
C MET A 203 -10.33 -21.40 -2.07
N GLY A 204 -11.23 -21.75 -1.15
CA GLY A 204 -11.01 -21.64 0.29
C GLY A 204 -11.02 -22.98 1.03
N PRO A 205 -10.52 -23.00 2.28
CA PRO A 205 -10.08 -21.86 3.11
C PRO A 205 -8.80 -21.17 2.61
N GLY A 206 -8.63 -19.87 2.88
CA GLY A 206 -7.46 -19.12 2.42
C GLY A 206 -7.66 -17.62 2.41
N SER A 207 -6.89 -16.93 1.57
CA SER A 207 -6.97 -15.48 1.42
C SER A 207 -6.68 -15.02 0.00
N TYR A 208 -7.12 -13.82 -0.34
CA TYR A 208 -6.82 -13.17 -1.61
C TYR A 208 -6.55 -11.68 -1.43
N THR A 209 -5.45 -11.20 -2.00
CA THR A 209 -5.11 -9.77 -2.02
C THR A 209 -5.79 -9.09 -3.21
N ILE A 210 -6.72 -8.20 -2.91
CA ILE A 210 -7.43 -7.36 -3.88
C ILE A 210 -6.61 -6.10 -4.09
N LYS A 211 -6.36 -5.74 -5.36
CA LYS A 211 -5.77 -4.46 -5.79
C LYS A 211 -6.77 -3.74 -6.69
N ALA A 212 -7.68 -2.99 -6.08
CA ALA A 212 -8.68 -2.22 -6.82
C ALA A 212 -8.03 -0.95 -7.39
N THR A 213 -8.18 -0.74 -8.70
CA THR A 213 -7.61 0.42 -9.44
C THR A 213 -8.69 1.32 -10.04
N GLY A 214 -9.96 1.09 -9.69
CA GLY A 214 -11.10 1.89 -10.15
C GLY A 214 -12.08 2.24 -9.02
N ILE A 215 -13.10 2.99 -9.41
CA ILE A 215 -14.21 3.41 -8.53
C ILE A 215 -15.33 2.36 -8.59
N GLY A 216 -15.82 1.92 -7.43
CA GLY A 216 -16.94 0.97 -7.34
C GLY A 216 -16.85 0.06 -6.13
N ASN A 217 -17.76 -0.90 -6.01
CA ASN A 217 -17.81 -1.83 -4.89
C ASN A 217 -17.13 -3.16 -5.24
N THR A 218 -16.42 -3.73 -4.27
CA THR A 218 -15.97 -5.12 -4.32
C THR A 218 -17.07 -6.04 -3.83
N TYR A 219 -17.25 -7.17 -4.51
CA TYR A 219 -18.20 -8.22 -4.17
C TYR A 219 -17.49 -9.56 -4.07
N ILE A 220 -17.99 -10.43 -3.19
CA ILE A 220 -17.54 -11.81 -3.04
C ILE A 220 -18.75 -12.75 -2.98
N ARG A 221 -18.62 -13.96 -3.52
CA ARG A 221 -19.57 -15.05 -3.34
C ARG A 221 -18.86 -16.38 -3.23
N VAL A 222 -19.52 -17.37 -2.67
CA VAL A 222 -18.95 -18.70 -2.40
C VAL A 222 -19.90 -19.82 -2.77
N LYS A 223 -19.35 -20.99 -3.04
CA LYS A 223 -20.07 -22.22 -3.35
C LYS A 223 -19.32 -23.39 -2.76
N SER A 224 -19.98 -24.20 -1.94
CA SER A 224 -19.34 -25.36 -1.32
C SER A 224 -19.20 -26.51 -2.33
N HIS A 225 -18.18 -27.36 -2.16
CA HIS A 225 -18.00 -28.55 -2.98
C HIS A 225 -18.83 -29.74 -2.52
N SER A 226 -18.99 -29.93 -1.20
CA SER A 226 -19.58 -31.16 -0.66
C SER A 226 -20.64 -30.94 0.40
N ASN A 227 -20.35 -30.18 1.45
CA ASN A 227 -21.25 -29.98 2.59
C ASN A 227 -21.54 -28.50 2.80
N PRO A 228 -22.73 -28.10 3.29
CA PRO A 228 -22.96 -26.73 3.69
C PRO A 228 -21.89 -26.27 4.68
N VAL A 229 -21.19 -25.19 4.36
CA VAL A 229 -20.15 -24.62 5.22
C VAL A 229 -20.45 -23.15 5.46
N THR A 230 -20.40 -22.73 6.71
CA THR A 230 -20.47 -21.31 7.02
C THR A 230 -19.09 -20.70 6.84
N VAL A 231 -18.98 -19.74 5.93
CA VAL A 231 -17.73 -19.02 5.63
C VAL A 231 -17.81 -17.64 6.26
N THR A 232 -16.77 -17.27 7.00
CA THR A 232 -16.54 -15.93 7.53
C THR A 232 -15.50 -15.24 6.65
N PHE A 233 -15.89 -14.11 6.04
CA PHE A 233 -14.98 -13.19 5.37
C PHE A 233 -14.47 -12.17 6.36
N GLU A 234 -13.16 -11.99 6.38
CA GLU A 234 -12.46 -10.99 7.19
C GLU A 234 -11.71 -10.03 6.27
N PHE A 235 -11.96 -8.74 6.41
CA PHE A 235 -11.38 -7.70 5.57
C PHE A 235 -11.28 -6.38 6.35
N PRO A 236 -10.43 -5.44 5.94
CA PRO A 236 -10.28 -4.16 6.64
C PRO A 236 -11.59 -3.38 6.79
N GLU A 237 -11.76 -2.70 7.91
CA GLU A 237 -12.69 -1.59 8.03
C GLU A 237 -12.13 -0.36 7.30
N LYS A 238 -13.03 0.39 6.66
CA LYS A 238 -12.70 1.50 5.76
C LYS A 238 -12.21 2.73 6.50
#